data_AF-A0A0F9P6A1-F1
#
_entry.id   AF-A0A0F9P6A1-F1
#
_cell.length_a   1.000
_cell.length_b   1.000
_cell.length_c   1.000
_cell.angle_alpha   90.00
_cell.angle_beta   90.00
_cell.angle_gamma   90.00
#
_symmetry.space_group_name_H-M   'P 1'
#
loop_
_entity.id
_entity.type
_entity.pdbx_description
1 polymer ?
#
loop_
_entity_poly.entity_id
_entity_poly.type
_entity_poly.pdbx_seq_one_letter_code
_entity_poly.pdbx_strand_id
1 'polypeptide(L)'
;MPSDLVIVYHRQPYEEVVENGKTVFRENKSPNGIVPTLKGFFGRVDKGSWVAWKLAEDTSNPGFERVVEIEDSYGKYSVSRLPLTEAQVKSFYHVTSKEAFWPILHSFKEKYNYDPVDWPTFREVNWAFAEAAAAEAAQGAVVWVHDYNLWLVPGYLRQLRPDLRISFFHHTPFPAADMFNVLPWRKEIVSSLLSCNVVGFHIPRYAANFVGVAESLFEVEVSKREPVNPDFIVEGTALSERRVARSVTYKGNKVLISAAPVGVDVDYIESKAETQETRDKAAEVREELGSAQMILSVGRTDYTKGGTDQLMSFERVLDDNPELRGKVRLMHVSVSANRNMTVYEGIQNEIEQTAGRINGRFGTFEWQPVALISRAIPFDELVAYYKAADVAWITPLADGMNLVAKEFAACRSDGDGVLVLSEFAGAAVEMGAAILANPFSHRSMDRAILQALAMPLL
;
A
#
# COMPACT_ATOMS: atom_id res chain seq x y z
N MET A 1 25.59 -16.52 -8.95
CA MET A 1 26.13 -15.68 -10.04
C MET A 1 25.49 -14.32 -9.92
N PRO A 2 26.18 -13.21 -10.20
CA PRO A 2 25.61 -11.89 -10.02
C PRO A 2 24.44 -11.63 -10.99
N SER A 3 23.48 -10.82 -10.54
CA SER A 3 22.18 -10.54 -11.18
C SER A 3 22.16 -9.19 -11.90
N ASP A 4 21.46 -9.14 -13.03
CA ASP A 4 21.29 -7.91 -13.83
C ASP A 4 20.21 -6.98 -13.25
N LEU A 5 19.27 -7.56 -12.50
CA LEU A 5 18.24 -6.88 -11.73
C LEU A 5 18.27 -7.38 -10.28
N VAL A 6 18.38 -6.44 -9.35
CA VAL A 6 18.27 -6.68 -7.90
C VAL A 6 17.10 -5.88 -7.35
N ILE A 7 16.05 -6.56 -6.90
CA ILE A 7 14.93 -5.93 -6.19
C ILE A 7 15.26 -5.90 -4.70
N VAL A 8 15.20 -4.72 -4.08
CA VAL A 8 15.44 -4.55 -2.64
C VAL A 8 14.15 -4.13 -1.97
N TYR A 9 13.54 -5.02 -1.20
CA TYR A 9 12.30 -4.75 -0.48
C TYR A 9 12.32 -5.41 0.89
N HIS A 10 11.85 -4.70 1.91
CA HIS A 10 11.94 -5.18 3.30
C HIS A 10 11.24 -6.55 3.53
N ARG A 11 10.27 -6.94 2.70
CA ARG A 11 9.56 -8.22 2.85
C ARG A 11 10.07 -9.25 1.88
N GLN A 12 10.05 -10.50 2.32
CA GLN A 12 10.33 -11.65 1.47
C GLN A 12 9.22 -11.82 0.40
N PRO A 13 9.54 -12.40 -0.76
CA PRO A 13 8.55 -12.69 -1.80
C PRO A 13 7.53 -13.76 -1.39
N TYR A 14 7.84 -14.52 -0.33
CA TYR A 14 7.05 -15.62 0.21
C TYR A 14 7.08 -15.64 1.74
N GLU A 15 6.02 -16.19 2.34
CA GLU A 15 5.99 -16.59 3.75
C GLU A 15 6.53 -18.02 3.90
N GLU A 16 7.31 -18.26 4.95
CA GLU A 16 7.75 -19.61 5.31
C GLU A 16 6.74 -20.24 6.28
N VAL A 17 6.24 -21.42 5.92
CA VAL A 17 5.33 -22.21 6.75
C VAL A 17 5.97 -23.58 6.99
N VAL A 18 5.96 -24.04 8.24
CA VAL A 18 6.42 -25.39 8.57
C VAL A 18 5.27 -26.37 8.40
N GLU A 19 5.35 -27.22 7.37
CA GLU A 19 4.39 -28.28 7.09
C GLU A 19 5.11 -29.63 7.19
N ASN A 20 4.62 -30.54 8.04
CA ASN A 20 5.20 -31.87 8.26
C ASN A 20 6.71 -31.86 8.57
N GLY A 21 7.17 -30.84 9.32
CA GLY A 21 8.59 -30.68 9.69
C GLY A 21 9.49 -30.16 8.56
N LYS A 22 8.93 -29.74 7.43
CA LYS A 22 9.66 -29.10 6.32
C LYS A 22 9.19 -27.67 6.13
N THR A 23 10.14 -26.78 5.81
CA THR A 23 9.81 -25.41 5.39
C THR A 23 9.22 -25.43 3.99
N VAL A 24 8.05 -24.82 3.83
CA VAL A 24 7.33 -24.64 2.57
C VAL A 24 7.12 -23.14 2.35
N PHE A 25 7.33 -22.67 1.13
CA PHE A 25 7.06 -21.29 0.75
C PHE A 25 5.60 -21.13 0.32
N ARG A 26 4.86 -20.24 0.98
CA ARG A 26 3.47 -19.90 0.68
C ARG A 26 3.37 -18.43 0.27
N GLU A 27 2.44 -18.14 -0.63
CA GLU A 27 2.16 -16.74 -1.01
C GLU A 27 1.80 -15.93 0.24
N ASN A 28 2.21 -14.65 0.24
CA ASN A 28 1.96 -13.77 1.36
C ASN A 28 0.45 -13.63 1.62
N LYS A 29 0.02 -13.76 2.88
CA LYS A 29 -1.41 -13.68 3.24
C LYS A 29 -1.98 -12.27 3.08
N SER A 30 -1.12 -11.27 3.12
CA SER A 30 -1.48 -9.88 2.87
C SER A 30 -1.51 -9.63 1.36
N PRO A 31 -2.66 -9.27 0.76
CA PRO A 31 -2.80 -8.98 -0.67
C PRO A 31 -2.20 -7.61 -1.03
N ASN A 32 -1.07 -7.23 -0.44
CA ASN A 32 -0.37 -6.03 -0.86
C ASN A 32 0.20 -6.32 -2.25
N GLY A 33 -0.56 -5.97 -3.30
CA GLY A 33 -0.24 -6.25 -4.71
C GLY A 33 1.14 -5.78 -5.18
N ILE A 34 1.90 -5.07 -4.34
CA ILE A 34 3.32 -4.79 -4.52
C ILE A 34 4.13 -6.07 -4.73
N VAL A 35 4.07 -7.06 -3.83
CA VAL A 35 4.95 -8.26 -3.93
C VAL A 35 4.69 -9.03 -5.23
N PRO A 36 3.44 -9.40 -5.57
CA PRO A 36 3.15 -10.02 -6.88
C PRO A 36 3.60 -9.17 -8.07
N THR A 37 3.37 -7.84 -8.03
CA THR A 37 3.80 -6.92 -9.09
C THR A 37 5.31 -6.96 -9.29
N LEU A 38 6.08 -6.93 -8.20
CA LEU A 38 7.54 -6.95 -8.26
C LEU A 38 8.08 -8.30 -8.77
N LYS A 39 7.48 -9.41 -8.35
CA LYS A 39 7.81 -10.75 -8.86
C LYS A 39 7.66 -10.83 -10.38
N GLY A 40 6.63 -10.19 -10.95
CA GLY A 40 6.37 -10.09 -12.39
C GLY A 40 7.52 -9.56 -13.26
N PHE A 41 8.55 -8.95 -12.67
CA PHE A 41 9.73 -8.49 -13.40
C PHE A 41 10.83 -9.55 -13.55
N PHE A 42 10.84 -10.61 -12.74
CA PHE A 42 11.88 -11.65 -12.83
C PHE A 42 11.79 -12.47 -14.10
N GLY A 43 10.58 -12.68 -14.64
CA GLY A 43 10.39 -13.37 -15.92
C GLY A 43 10.89 -12.58 -17.13
N ARG A 44 11.33 -11.33 -16.93
CA ARG A 44 11.84 -10.43 -17.99
C ARG A 44 13.36 -10.29 -17.99
N VAL A 45 14.05 -10.98 -17.08
CA VAL A 45 15.52 -10.93 -16.95
C VAL A 45 16.08 -12.34 -16.89
N ASP A 46 17.29 -12.53 -17.42
CA ASP A 46 17.95 -13.85 -17.39
C ASP A 46 18.35 -14.25 -15.96
N LYS A 47 18.76 -13.25 -15.15
CA LYS A 47 19.18 -13.44 -13.75
C LYS A 47 18.71 -12.29 -12.89
N GLY A 48 17.80 -12.59 -11.97
CA GLY A 48 17.29 -11.66 -10.98
C GLY A 48 17.61 -12.10 -9.56
N SER A 49 17.67 -11.14 -8.64
CA SER A 49 17.70 -11.40 -7.20
C SER A 49 16.77 -10.48 -6.42
N TRP A 50 16.37 -10.95 -5.25
CA TRP A 50 15.58 -10.23 -4.28
C TRP A 50 16.34 -10.12 -2.95
N VAL A 51 16.39 -8.94 -2.36
CA VAL A 51 16.99 -8.71 -1.03
C VAL A 51 15.88 -8.35 -0.05
N ALA A 52 15.75 -9.11 1.03
CA ALA A 52 14.79 -8.91 2.11
C ALA A 52 15.38 -9.28 3.47
N TRP A 53 14.74 -8.91 4.58
CA TRP A 53 15.14 -9.38 5.90
C TRP A 53 14.36 -10.64 6.32
N LYS A 54 14.95 -11.40 7.24
CA LYS A 54 14.34 -12.53 7.94
C LYS A 54 14.74 -12.48 9.41
N LEU A 55 13.77 -12.73 10.30
CA LEU A 55 14.02 -12.79 11.74
C LEU A 55 15.03 -13.91 12.03
N ALA A 56 16.06 -13.60 12.82
CA ALA A 56 17.07 -14.55 13.27
C ALA A 56 17.31 -14.35 14.76
N GLU A 57 17.23 -15.43 15.53
CA GLU A 57 17.59 -15.41 16.96
C GLU A 57 19.10 -15.16 17.14
N ASP A 58 19.92 -15.80 16.29
CA ASP A 58 21.35 -15.60 16.19
C ASP A 58 21.73 -15.26 14.74
N THR A 59 22.15 -14.01 14.50
CA THR A 59 22.55 -13.52 13.18
C THR A 59 23.90 -14.08 12.71
N SER A 60 24.67 -14.69 13.62
CA SER A 60 25.94 -15.36 13.36
C SER A 60 25.79 -16.86 13.11
N ASN A 61 24.58 -17.41 13.25
CA ASN A 61 24.31 -18.83 13.07
C ASN A 61 24.75 -19.29 11.66
N PRO A 62 25.73 -20.22 11.55
CA PRO A 62 26.21 -20.72 10.26
C PRO A 62 25.15 -21.55 9.52
N GLY A 63 24.15 -22.06 10.23
CA GLY A 63 22.99 -22.75 9.66
C GLY A 63 21.88 -21.80 9.18
N PHE A 64 22.03 -20.49 9.37
CA PHE A 64 21.10 -19.53 8.77
C PHE A 64 21.32 -19.53 7.26
N GLU A 65 20.34 -20.03 6.53
CA GLU A 65 20.39 -20.09 5.08
C GLU A 65 20.25 -18.65 4.53
N ARG A 66 21.36 -18.05 4.12
CA ARG A 66 21.38 -16.64 3.69
C ARG A 66 20.79 -16.41 2.30
N VAL A 67 20.87 -17.41 1.43
CA VAL A 67 20.36 -17.32 0.07
C VAL A 67 19.53 -18.55 -0.22
N VAL A 68 18.34 -18.34 -0.80
CA VAL A 68 17.50 -19.41 -1.36
C VAL A 68 17.25 -19.14 -2.83
N GLU A 69 17.05 -20.21 -3.58
CA GLU A 69 16.61 -20.14 -4.97
C GLU A 69 15.10 -20.37 -5.01
N ILE A 70 14.39 -19.50 -5.73
CA ILE A 70 12.96 -19.63 -5.97
C ILE A 70 12.75 -19.86 -7.46
N GLU A 71 11.86 -20.80 -7.78
CA GLU A 71 11.38 -21.08 -9.13
C GLU A 71 9.86 -21.19 -9.08
N ASP A 72 9.19 -20.22 -9.69
CA ASP A 72 7.73 -20.08 -9.67
C ASP A 72 7.19 -19.63 -11.05
N SER A 73 5.91 -19.27 -11.13
CA SER A 73 5.29 -18.76 -12.36
C SER A 73 5.90 -17.45 -12.88
N TYR A 74 6.70 -16.76 -12.07
CA TYR A 74 7.40 -15.52 -12.41
C TYR A 74 8.86 -15.75 -12.80
N GLY A 75 9.34 -17.00 -12.83
CA GLY A 75 10.67 -17.37 -13.27
C GLY A 75 11.57 -17.84 -12.13
N LYS A 76 12.88 -17.82 -12.38
CA LYS A 76 13.91 -18.27 -11.43
C LYS A 76 14.75 -17.11 -10.93
N TYR A 77 14.85 -16.96 -9.61
CA TYR A 77 15.61 -15.88 -8.98
C TYR A 77 16.13 -16.27 -7.59
N SER A 78 17.22 -15.61 -7.16
CA SER A 78 17.77 -15.80 -5.81
C SER A 78 17.09 -14.84 -4.82
N VAL A 79 16.96 -15.25 -3.55
CA VAL A 79 16.51 -14.39 -2.46
C VAL A 79 17.60 -14.33 -1.39
N SER A 80 18.24 -13.17 -1.28
CA SER A 80 19.19 -12.84 -0.22
C SER A 80 18.44 -12.37 1.03
N ARG A 81 18.59 -13.13 2.11
CA ARG A 81 17.87 -12.95 3.38
C ARG A 81 18.83 -12.38 4.42
N LEU A 82 18.58 -11.14 4.81
CA LEU A 82 19.33 -10.45 5.86
C LEU A 82 18.83 -10.91 7.24
N PRO A 83 19.67 -11.55 8.06
CA PRO A 83 19.28 -11.93 9.40
C PRO A 83 19.17 -10.68 10.26
N LEU A 84 17.98 -10.41 10.80
CA LEU A 84 17.75 -9.34 11.78
C LEU A 84 17.28 -9.93 13.09
N THR A 85 17.81 -9.41 14.20
CA THR A 85 17.34 -9.73 15.55
C THR A 85 15.96 -9.13 15.81
N GLU A 86 15.24 -9.65 16.81
CA GLU A 86 13.94 -9.08 17.23
C GLU A 86 14.06 -7.59 17.62
N ALA A 87 15.16 -7.22 18.29
CA ALA A 87 15.43 -5.83 18.66
C ALA A 87 15.61 -4.92 17.44
N GLN A 88 16.37 -5.38 16.43
CA GLN A 88 16.53 -4.65 15.16
C GLN A 88 15.18 -4.53 14.44
N VAL A 89 14.40 -5.61 14.31
CA VAL A 89 13.07 -5.56 13.67
C VAL A 89 12.14 -4.58 14.38
N LYS A 90 12.10 -4.61 15.71
CA LYS A 90 11.30 -3.68 16.50
C LYS A 90 11.72 -2.23 16.26
N SER A 91 13.02 -1.94 16.36
CA SER A 91 13.56 -0.60 16.17
C SER A 91 13.32 -0.09 14.73
N PHE A 92 13.79 -0.82 13.72
CA PHE A 92 13.73 -0.46 12.31
C PHE A 92 12.30 -0.37 11.78
N TYR A 93 11.46 -1.38 12.06
CA TYR A 93 10.15 -1.52 11.41
C TYR A 93 8.99 -1.07 12.31
N HIS A 94 8.88 -1.55 13.55
CA HIS A 94 7.75 -1.17 14.40
C HIS A 94 7.83 0.29 14.86
N VAL A 95 9.03 0.76 15.25
CA VAL A 95 9.19 2.12 15.76
C VAL A 95 9.49 3.11 14.65
N THR A 96 10.70 3.10 14.08
CA THR A 96 11.11 4.13 13.10
C THR A 96 10.18 4.18 11.89
N SER A 97 9.81 3.03 11.34
CA SER A 97 8.98 3.00 10.14
C SER A 97 7.49 3.24 10.42
N LYS A 98 6.91 2.73 11.51
CA LYS A 98 5.46 2.77 11.74
C LYS A 98 4.99 3.81 12.76
N GLU A 99 5.84 4.23 13.69
CA GLU A 99 5.51 5.28 14.66
C GLU A 99 6.09 6.65 14.28
N ALA A 100 7.23 6.70 13.56
CA ALA A 100 7.84 7.97 13.15
C ALA A 100 7.52 8.33 11.69
N PHE A 101 7.77 7.43 10.73
CA PHE A 101 7.59 7.76 9.31
C PHE A 101 6.15 7.70 8.84
N TRP A 102 5.44 6.61 9.17
CA TRP A 102 4.08 6.39 8.68
C TRP A 102 3.11 7.56 8.96
N PRO A 103 3.07 8.17 10.17
CA PRO A 103 2.20 9.31 10.43
C PRO A 103 2.56 10.52 9.55
N ILE A 104 3.85 10.86 9.42
CA ILE A 104 4.30 12.01 8.64
C ILE A 104 3.99 11.81 7.14
N LEU A 105 4.24 10.61 6.62
CA LEU A 105 3.96 10.29 5.21
C LEU A 105 2.47 10.44 4.88
N HIS A 106 1.60 10.12 5.82
CA HIS A 106 0.16 10.24 5.67
C HIS A 106 -0.40 11.55 6.26
N SER A 107 0.46 12.51 6.63
CA SER A 107 0.10 13.84 7.13
C SER A 107 -0.65 13.88 8.49
N PHE A 108 -0.47 12.85 9.34
CA PHE A 108 -0.99 12.76 10.72
C PHE A 108 0.08 13.18 11.74
N LYS A 109 0.50 14.46 11.70
CA LYS A 109 1.60 14.97 12.54
C LYS A 109 1.37 14.79 14.05
N GLU A 110 0.12 14.78 14.48
CA GLU A 110 -0.30 14.58 15.87
C GLU A 110 -0.07 13.15 16.37
N LYS A 111 0.14 12.19 15.46
CA LYS A 111 0.48 10.79 15.77
C LYS A 111 1.98 10.51 15.63
N TYR A 112 2.79 11.50 15.24
CA TYR A 112 4.24 11.36 15.12
C TYR A 112 4.90 11.20 16.48
N ASN A 113 5.73 10.17 16.64
CA ASN A 113 6.55 9.98 17.83
C ASN A 113 8.03 9.78 17.47
N TYR A 114 8.86 10.75 17.86
CA TYR A 114 10.32 10.72 17.64
C TYR A 114 11.06 9.97 18.74
N ASP A 115 10.67 10.17 20.00
CA ASP A 115 11.46 9.81 21.18
C ASP A 115 11.95 8.35 21.24
N PRO A 116 11.18 7.33 20.80
CA PRO A 116 11.66 5.95 20.84
C PRO A 116 12.58 5.57 19.66
N VAL A 117 12.84 6.47 18.71
CA VAL A 117 13.60 6.12 17.50
C VAL A 117 15.09 5.98 17.77
N ASP A 118 15.61 4.79 17.49
CA ASP A 118 17.05 4.50 17.43
C ASP A 118 17.56 4.59 15.99
N TRP A 119 17.96 5.81 15.60
CA TRP A 119 18.48 6.10 14.26
C TRP A 119 19.77 5.33 13.90
N PRO A 120 20.75 5.14 14.81
CA PRO A 120 21.89 4.24 14.57
C PRO A 120 21.47 2.85 14.07
N THR A 121 20.50 2.20 14.71
CA THR A 121 20.00 0.90 14.24
C THR A 121 19.36 0.99 12.86
N PHE A 122 18.60 2.07 12.57
CA PHE A 122 18.03 2.26 11.22
C PHE A 122 19.11 2.38 10.14
N ARG A 123 20.20 3.11 10.42
CA ARG A 123 21.37 3.21 9.52
C ARG A 123 22.06 1.87 9.35
N GLU A 124 22.30 1.13 10.43
CA GLU A 124 22.92 -0.19 10.40
C GLU A 124 22.14 -1.16 9.51
N VAL A 125 20.81 -1.24 9.69
CA VAL A 125 19.95 -2.10 8.88
C VAL A 125 19.98 -1.67 7.41
N ASN A 126 19.85 -0.37 7.10
CA ASN A 126 19.92 0.10 5.72
C ASN A 126 21.30 -0.14 5.07
N TRP A 127 22.38 -0.07 5.85
CA TRP A 127 23.72 -0.40 5.38
C TRP A 127 23.83 -1.88 5.00
N ALA A 128 23.34 -2.78 5.86
CA ALA A 128 23.29 -4.21 5.58
C ALA A 128 22.47 -4.53 4.30
N PHE A 129 21.35 -3.83 4.08
CA PHE A 129 20.59 -3.92 2.83
C PHE A 129 21.40 -3.47 1.61
N ALA A 130 22.17 -2.39 1.72
CA ALA A 130 23.04 -1.92 0.64
C ALA A 130 24.18 -2.91 0.35
N GLU A 131 24.78 -3.52 1.38
CA GLU A 131 25.83 -4.54 1.22
C GLU A 131 25.30 -5.80 0.53
N ALA A 132 24.13 -6.31 0.93
CA ALA A 132 23.52 -7.46 0.27
C ALA A 132 23.16 -7.15 -1.20
N ALA A 133 22.60 -5.97 -1.47
CA ALA A 133 22.32 -5.56 -2.85
C ALA A 133 23.61 -5.45 -3.68
N ALA A 134 24.69 -4.90 -3.12
CA ALA A 134 25.99 -4.77 -3.78
C ALA A 134 26.63 -6.13 -4.09
N ALA A 135 26.44 -7.13 -3.23
CA ALA A 135 26.97 -8.48 -3.39
C ALA A 135 26.22 -9.28 -4.48
N GLU A 136 24.91 -9.08 -4.61
CA GLU A 136 24.09 -9.74 -5.62
C GLU A 136 24.22 -9.08 -7.01
N ALA A 137 24.50 -7.77 -7.08
CA ALA A 137 24.47 -7.00 -8.32
C ALA A 137 25.67 -7.26 -9.25
N ALA A 138 25.40 -7.55 -10.53
CA ALA A 138 26.41 -7.55 -11.60
C ALA A 138 26.98 -6.14 -11.87
N GLN A 139 28.06 -6.06 -12.65
CA GLN A 139 28.62 -4.79 -13.09
C GLN A 139 27.59 -4.01 -13.93
N GLY A 140 27.26 -2.78 -13.55
CA GLY A 140 26.29 -1.95 -14.25
C GLY A 140 24.83 -2.43 -14.13
N ALA A 141 24.55 -3.34 -13.19
CA ALA A 141 23.20 -3.86 -12.94
C ALA A 141 22.22 -2.77 -12.51
N VAL A 142 20.93 -3.08 -12.63
CA VAL A 142 19.84 -2.27 -12.08
C VAL A 142 19.55 -2.74 -10.66
N VAL A 143 19.61 -1.82 -9.70
CA VAL A 143 19.11 -2.07 -8.35
C VAL A 143 17.88 -1.22 -8.12
N TRP A 144 16.75 -1.88 -7.87
CA TRP A 144 15.46 -1.26 -7.66
C TRP A 144 15.04 -1.37 -6.20
N VAL A 145 15.17 -0.27 -5.48
CA VAL A 145 14.88 -0.17 -4.05
C VAL A 145 13.43 0.27 -3.85
N HIS A 146 12.73 -0.39 -2.94
CA HIS A 146 11.32 -0.13 -2.70
C HIS A 146 11.04 0.31 -1.26
N ASP A 147 10.30 1.41 -1.20
CA ASP A 147 9.59 1.94 -0.05
C ASP A 147 10.44 2.57 1.06
N TYR A 148 9.74 3.32 1.90
CA TYR A 148 10.30 4.26 2.87
C TYR A 148 11.16 3.61 3.98
N ASN A 149 11.03 2.29 4.20
CA ASN A 149 11.88 1.56 5.12
C ASN A 149 13.36 1.58 4.70
N LEU A 150 13.61 1.76 3.40
CA LEU A 150 14.93 1.60 2.79
C LEU A 150 15.48 2.92 2.20
N TRP A 151 15.04 4.06 2.74
CA TRP A 151 15.43 5.38 2.24
C TRP A 151 16.93 5.65 2.20
N LEU A 152 17.74 4.99 3.03
CA LEU A 152 19.19 5.22 3.07
C LEU A 152 19.98 4.26 2.15
N VAL A 153 19.34 3.18 1.69
CA VAL A 153 19.99 2.19 0.81
C VAL A 153 20.58 2.84 -0.44
N PRO A 154 19.90 3.75 -1.17
CA PRO A 154 20.50 4.34 -2.38
C PRO A 154 21.81 5.10 -2.13
N GLY A 155 21.87 5.90 -1.08
CA GLY A 155 23.05 6.69 -0.71
C GLY A 155 24.22 5.81 -0.28
N TYR A 156 23.95 4.71 0.46
CA TYR A 156 24.99 3.75 0.85
C TYR A 156 25.44 2.91 -0.33
N LEU A 157 24.51 2.40 -1.13
CA LEU A 157 24.82 1.58 -2.30
C LEU A 157 25.65 2.35 -3.33
N ARG A 158 25.38 3.65 -3.53
CA ARG A 158 26.19 4.49 -4.43
C ARG A 158 27.65 4.59 -3.98
N GLN A 159 27.92 4.57 -2.67
CA GLN A 159 29.29 4.60 -2.13
C GLN A 159 30.02 3.28 -2.39
N LEU A 160 29.31 2.15 -2.23
CA LEU A 160 29.86 0.82 -2.44
C LEU A 160 30.07 0.49 -3.92
N ARG A 161 29.14 0.92 -4.77
CA ARG A 161 29.01 0.50 -6.17
C ARG A 161 28.57 1.67 -7.07
N PRO A 162 29.50 2.58 -7.41
CA PRO A 162 29.20 3.74 -8.23
C PRO A 162 28.76 3.39 -9.66
N ASP A 163 29.05 2.17 -10.13
CA ASP A 163 28.69 1.67 -11.46
C ASP A 163 27.20 1.34 -11.64
N LEU A 164 26.46 1.14 -10.54
CA LEU A 164 25.08 0.64 -10.59
C LEU A 164 24.08 1.70 -11.07
N ARG A 165 23.02 1.22 -11.71
CA ARG A 165 21.82 2.02 -12.01
C ARG A 165 20.84 1.84 -10.87
N ILE A 166 20.70 2.86 -10.02
CA ILE A 166 19.90 2.81 -8.80
C ILE A 166 18.56 3.50 -9.05
N SER A 167 17.47 2.77 -8.89
CA SER A 167 16.11 3.28 -8.92
C SER A 167 15.49 3.13 -7.54
N PHE A 168 14.78 4.15 -7.05
CA PHE A 168 13.98 4.07 -5.83
C PHE A 168 12.51 4.28 -6.18
N PHE A 169 11.61 3.48 -5.61
CA PHE A 169 10.16 3.67 -5.77
C PHE A 169 9.44 3.78 -4.42
N HIS A 170 8.68 4.86 -4.25
CA HIS A 170 7.94 5.18 -3.02
C HIS A 170 6.47 4.77 -3.13
N HIS A 171 6.03 3.82 -2.29
CA HIS A 171 4.68 3.23 -2.39
C HIS A 171 3.62 3.91 -1.51
N THR A 172 4.04 4.66 -0.49
CA THR A 172 3.14 5.47 0.33
C THR A 172 3.02 6.90 -0.24
N PRO A 173 2.07 7.73 0.25
CA PRO A 173 2.06 9.14 -0.08
C PRO A 173 3.41 9.79 0.24
N PHE A 174 3.83 10.75 -0.57
CA PHE A 174 4.97 11.60 -0.26
C PHE A 174 4.46 12.99 0.11
N PRO A 175 4.63 13.43 1.38
CA PRO A 175 3.99 14.64 1.88
C PRO A 175 4.71 15.91 1.40
N ALA A 176 4.01 17.05 1.48
CA ALA A 176 4.59 18.34 1.16
C ALA A 176 5.75 18.72 2.11
N ALA A 177 6.54 19.73 1.73
CA ALA A 177 7.80 20.04 2.40
C ALA A 177 7.65 20.45 3.87
N ASP A 178 6.61 21.18 4.22
CA ASP A 178 6.30 21.56 5.60
C ASP A 178 6.07 20.34 6.51
N MET A 179 5.38 19.32 6.00
CA MET A 179 5.13 18.07 6.71
C MET A 179 6.37 17.16 6.73
N PHE A 180 7.02 16.93 5.58
CA PHE A 180 8.22 16.10 5.53
C PHE A 180 9.34 16.65 6.41
N ASN A 181 9.47 17.99 6.49
CA ASN A 181 10.52 18.63 7.25
C ASN A 181 10.35 18.54 8.78
N VAL A 182 9.24 17.97 9.27
CA VAL A 182 9.11 17.56 10.68
C VAL A 182 10.14 16.49 11.04
N LEU A 183 10.53 15.63 10.09
CA LEU A 183 11.54 14.59 10.33
C LEU A 183 12.92 15.21 10.59
N PRO A 184 13.61 14.83 11.68
CA PRO A 184 14.95 15.36 11.98
C PRO A 184 16.00 14.85 10.99
N TRP A 185 15.83 13.64 10.45
CA TRP A 185 16.76 13.00 9.51
C TRP A 185 16.50 13.36 8.04
N ARG A 186 15.60 14.30 7.77
CA ARG A 186 15.17 14.72 6.43
C ARG A 186 16.31 14.96 5.44
N LYS A 187 17.40 15.61 5.88
CA LYS A 187 18.56 15.87 5.02
C LYS A 187 19.28 14.58 4.62
N GLU A 188 19.46 13.66 5.55
CA GLU A 188 20.14 12.39 5.27
C GLU A 188 19.30 11.53 4.30
N ILE A 189 18.00 11.42 4.58
CA ILE A 189 17.04 10.71 3.72
C ILE A 189 17.06 11.26 2.30
N VAL A 190 16.87 12.58 2.15
CA VAL A 190 16.75 13.20 0.83
C VAL A 190 18.10 13.20 0.10
N SER A 191 19.23 13.34 0.80
CA SER A 191 20.56 13.20 0.19
C SER A 191 20.80 11.78 -0.34
N SER A 192 20.29 10.76 0.34
CA SER A 192 20.34 9.38 -0.14
C SER A 192 19.50 9.21 -1.42
N LEU A 193 18.24 9.67 -1.41
CA LEU A 193 17.37 9.59 -2.59
C LEU A 193 17.91 10.39 -3.78
N LEU A 194 18.60 11.52 -3.54
CA LEU A 194 19.28 12.29 -4.58
C LEU A 194 20.55 11.60 -5.14
N SER A 195 20.93 10.43 -4.61
CA SER A 195 22.00 9.57 -5.15
C SER A 195 21.49 8.52 -6.15
N CYS A 196 20.17 8.44 -6.34
CA CYS A 196 19.52 7.59 -7.35
C CYS A 196 19.73 8.11 -8.77
N ASN A 197 19.58 7.23 -9.75
CA ASN A 197 19.35 7.62 -11.15
C ASN A 197 17.87 7.97 -11.38
N VAL A 198 16.95 7.27 -10.71
CA VAL A 198 15.50 7.51 -10.79
C VAL A 198 14.88 7.46 -9.40
N VAL A 199 13.99 8.41 -9.10
CA VAL A 199 13.08 8.34 -7.94
C VAL A 199 11.64 8.36 -8.48
N GLY A 200 10.91 7.28 -8.21
CA GLY A 200 9.55 7.05 -8.67
C GLY A 200 8.53 7.17 -7.55
N PHE A 201 7.35 7.65 -7.91
CA PHE A 201 6.18 7.80 -7.05
C PHE A 201 4.95 7.28 -7.79
N HIS A 202 3.87 7.02 -7.06
CA HIS A 202 2.62 6.60 -7.69
C HIS A 202 1.98 7.68 -8.56
N ILE A 203 1.89 8.91 -8.05
CA ILE A 203 1.16 9.99 -8.74
C ILE A 203 2.00 11.27 -8.88
N PRO A 204 1.69 12.13 -9.87
CA PRO A 204 2.42 13.37 -10.12
C PRO A 204 2.49 14.31 -8.90
N ARG A 205 1.48 14.35 -8.04
CA ARG A 205 1.49 15.15 -6.80
C ARG A 205 2.61 14.76 -5.84
N TYR A 206 2.85 13.48 -5.64
CA TYR A 206 3.91 12.99 -4.75
C TYR A 206 5.30 13.26 -5.34
N ALA A 207 5.45 13.13 -6.66
CA ALA A 207 6.64 13.57 -7.36
C ALA A 207 6.92 15.07 -7.18
N ALA A 208 5.90 15.92 -7.33
CA ALA A 208 6.02 17.36 -7.09
C ALA A 208 6.42 17.67 -5.64
N ASN A 209 5.84 16.96 -4.67
CA ASN A 209 6.16 17.11 -3.26
C ASN A 209 7.62 16.75 -2.96
N PHE A 210 8.16 15.67 -3.54
CA PHE A 210 9.58 15.32 -3.41
C PHE A 210 10.51 16.40 -3.95
N VAL A 211 10.18 16.95 -5.13
CA VAL A 211 10.94 18.07 -5.69
C VAL A 211 10.91 19.28 -4.74
N GLY A 212 9.74 19.62 -4.19
CA GLY A 212 9.61 20.72 -3.22
C GLY A 212 10.39 20.47 -1.93
N VAL A 213 10.42 19.23 -1.43
CA VAL A 213 11.26 18.83 -0.29
C VAL A 213 12.74 19.01 -0.61
N ALA A 214 13.19 18.54 -1.78
CA ALA A 214 14.59 18.68 -2.21
C ALA A 214 15.00 20.16 -2.32
N GLU A 215 14.16 21.00 -2.97
CA GLU A 215 14.35 22.46 -3.05
C GLU A 215 14.41 23.12 -1.66
N SER A 216 13.62 22.64 -0.69
CA SER A 216 13.61 23.21 0.67
C SER A 216 14.85 22.88 1.51
N LEU A 217 15.59 21.81 1.17
CA LEU A 217 16.70 21.30 1.97
C LEU A 217 18.08 21.52 1.35
N PHE A 218 18.14 21.64 0.02
CA PHE A 218 19.37 21.66 -0.76
C PHE A 218 19.28 22.65 -1.93
N GLU A 219 20.45 23.15 -2.34
CA GLU A 219 20.59 23.86 -3.61
C GLU A 219 20.58 22.84 -4.75
N VAL A 220 19.40 22.66 -5.36
CA VAL A 220 19.18 21.75 -6.48
C VAL A 220 18.75 22.51 -7.72
N GLU A 221 19.16 22.02 -8.89
CA GLU A 221 18.67 22.54 -10.17
C GLU A 221 17.46 21.72 -10.60
N VAL A 222 16.29 22.35 -10.63
CA VAL A 222 15.05 21.69 -11.04
C VAL A 222 14.79 21.96 -12.52
N SER A 223 14.52 20.90 -13.28
CA SER A 223 14.09 21.01 -14.67
C SER A 223 12.79 21.82 -14.82
N LYS A 224 12.55 22.35 -16.03
CA LYS A 224 11.28 23.03 -16.34
C LYS A 224 10.10 22.12 -16.00
N ARG A 225 9.12 22.64 -15.25
CA ARG A 225 7.87 21.93 -14.96
C ARG A 225 7.02 21.82 -16.24
N GLU A 226 6.70 20.61 -16.64
CA GLU A 226 5.94 20.27 -17.84
C GLU A 226 4.51 19.86 -17.48
N PRO A 227 3.54 19.98 -18.41
CA PRO A 227 2.20 19.46 -18.22
C PRO A 227 2.22 17.96 -17.87
N VAL A 228 1.36 17.58 -16.91
CA VAL A 228 1.09 16.17 -16.57
C VAL A 228 0.25 15.51 -17.66
N ASN A 229 0.38 14.19 -17.82
CA ASN A 229 -0.49 13.42 -18.73
C ASN A 229 -1.97 13.69 -18.36
N PRO A 230 -2.83 14.11 -19.32
CA PRO A 230 -4.26 14.30 -19.09
C PRO A 230 -4.97 13.12 -18.39
N ASP A 231 -4.49 11.88 -18.58
CA ASP A 231 -5.04 10.69 -17.91
C ASP A 231 -4.93 10.72 -16.38
N PHE A 232 -4.05 11.57 -15.81
CA PHE A 232 -3.91 11.79 -14.37
C PHE A 232 -4.63 13.05 -13.87
N ILE A 233 -5.42 13.71 -14.72
CA ILE A 233 -6.08 14.97 -14.39
C ILE A 233 -7.58 14.72 -14.26
N VAL A 234 -8.02 14.51 -13.02
CA VAL A 234 -9.44 14.55 -12.65
C VAL A 234 -9.75 15.93 -12.08
N GLU A 235 -10.80 16.58 -12.60
CA GLU A 235 -11.17 17.92 -12.15
C GLU A 235 -11.74 17.88 -10.73
N GLY A 236 -11.29 18.80 -9.87
CA GLY A 236 -11.80 18.93 -8.50
C GLY A 236 -11.24 17.95 -7.46
N THR A 237 -10.51 16.89 -7.84
CA THR A 237 -9.93 15.95 -6.85
C THR A 237 -8.75 16.54 -6.08
N ALA A 238 -8.60 16.14 -4.81
CA ALA A 238 -7.62 16.68 -3.87
C ALA A 238 -6.15 16.45 -4.26
N LEU A 239 -5.87 15.36 -4.99
CA LEU A 239 -4.51 14.94 -5.34
C LEU A 239 -4.09 15.26 -6.77
N SER A 240 -4.93 15.92 -7.58
CA SER A 240 -4.59 16.31 -8.95
C SER A 240 -3.39 17.27 -8.97
N GLU A 241 -2.45 17.05 -9.89
CA GLU A 241 -1.30 17.93 -10.12
C GLU A 241 -1.20 18.21 -11.62
N ARG A 242 -1.04 19.47 -12.00
CA ARG A 242 -1.11 19.88 -13.42
C ARG A 242 0.25 19.97 -14.07
N ARG A 243 1.31 20.21 -13.29
CA ARG A 243 2.67 20.35 -13.81
C ARG A 243 3.70 19.72 -12.88
N VAL A 244 4.67 19.01 -13.45
CA VAL A 244 5.74 18.35 -12.69
C VAL A 244 7.10 18.55 -13.34
N ALA A 245 8.16 18.56 -12.54
CA ALA A 245 9.52 18.51 -13.04
C ALA A 245 9.90 17.06 -13.38
N ARG A 246 10.71 16.86 -14.42
CA ARG A 246 11.15 15.52 -14.87
C ARG A 246 12.49 15.10 -14.30
N SER A 247 13.26 16.05 -13.79
CA SER A 247 14.53 15.80 -13.12
C SER A 247 14.91 16.89 -12.12
N VAL A 248 15.74 16.48 -11.17
CA VAL A 248 16.45 17.34 -10.21
C VAL A 248 17.94 17.03 -10.29
N THR A 249 18.79 18.04 -10.38
CA THR A 249 20.26 17.87 -10.34
C THR A 249 20.80 18.35 -9.01
N TYR A 250 21.59 17.50 -8.34
CA TYR A 250 22.25 17.81 -7.07
C TYR A 250 23.71 17.38 -7.12
N LYS A 251 24.64 18.32 -6.89
CA LYS A 251 26.11 18.07 -6.94
C LYS A 251 26.57 17.34 -8.21
N GLY A 252 26.03 17.74 -9.36
CA GLY A 252 26.33 17.12 -10.67
C GLY A 252 25.59 15.82 -10.97
N ASN A 253 24.87 15.24 -9.99
CA ASN A 253 24.06 14.04 -10.20
C ASN A 253 22.65 14.43 -10.65
N LYS A 254 22.28 14.05 -11.88
CA LYS A 254 20.93 14.24 -12.41
C LYS A 254 20.05 13.04 -12.05
N VAL A 255 19.00 13.31 -11.29
CA VAL A 255 18.00 12.33 -10.83
C VAL A 255 16.73 12.51 -11.64
N LEU A 256 16.27 11.45 -12.31
CA LEU A 256 14.98 11.47 -13.00
C LEU A 256 13.84 11.29 -12.00
N ILE A 257 12.76 12.05 -12.18
CA ILE A 257 11.56 11.97 -11.36
C ILE A 257 10.46 11.31 -12.17
N SER A 258 9.90 10.22 -11.64
CA SER A 258 8.87 9.43 -12.31
C SER A 258 7.57 9.39 -11.50
N ALA A 259 6.45 9.44 -12.21
CA ALA A 259 5.14 9.09 -11.69
C ALA A 259 4.67 7.84 -12.45
N ALA A 260 4.60 6.71 -11.77
CA ALA A 260 4.20 5.42 -12.31
C ALA A 260 3.26 4.73 -11.30
N PRO A 261 1.94 4.88 -11.45
CA PRO A 261 0.98 4.29 -10.54
C PRO A 261 1.05 2.76 -10.63
N VAL A 262 1.03 2.10 -9.49
CA VAL A 262 0.96 0.64 -9.47
C VAL A 262 -0.44 0.21 -9.91
N GLY A 263 -0.50 -0.77 -10.80
CA GLY A 263 -1.73 -1.39 -11.28
C GLY A 263 -2.05 -2.68 -10.53
N VAL A 264 -3.03 -3.40 -11.05
CA VAL A 264 -3.37 -4.77 -10.66
C VAL A 264 -3.21 -5.67 -11.89
N ASP A 265 -3.10 -6.98 -11.68
CA ASP A 265 -3.11 -7.96 -12.76
C ASP A 265 -4.57 -8.19 -13.19
N VAL A 266 -5.04 -7.37 -14.15
CA VAL A 266 -6.44 -7.38 -14.60
C VAL A 266 -6.83 -8.74 -15.17
N ASP A 267 -5.99 -9.33 -16.02
CA ASP A 267 -6.26 -10.62 -16.66
C ASP A 267 -6.39 -11.73 -15.59
N TYR A 268 -5.53 -11.74 -14.57
CA TYR A 268 -5.64 -12.67 -13.47
C TYR A 268 -6.95 -12.49 -12.70
N ILE A 269 -7.32 -11.26 -12.36
CA ILE A 269 -8.55 -10.95 -11.61
C ILE A 269 -9.78 -11.36 -12.40
N GLU A 270 -9.85 -10.98 -13.68
CA GLU A 270 -10.95 -11.38 -14.56
C GLU A 270 -11.03 -12.90 -14.69
N SER A 271 -9.90 -13.59 -14.88
CA SER A 271 -9.90 -15.05 -14.98
C SER A 271 -10.44 -15.74 -13.73
N LYS A 272 -10.17 -15.17 -12.54
CA LYS A 272 -10.70 -15.64 -11.25
C LYS A 272 -12.18 -15.31 -11.10
N ALA A 273 -12.56 -14.09 -11.43
CA ALA A 273 -13.92 -13.57 -11.35
C ALA A 273 -14.91 -14.37 -12.19
N GLU A 274 -14.45 -14.96 -13.30
CA GLU A 274 -15.27 -15.75 -14.22
C GLU A 274 -15.34 -17.25 -13.88
N THR A 275 -14.60 -17.74 -12.88
CA THR A 275 -14.63 -19.16 -12.48
C THR A 275 -16.00 -19.57 -11.92
N GLN A 276 -16.36 -20.84 -12.10
CA GLN A 276 -17.63 -21.38 -11.57
C GLN A 276 -17.68 -21.27 -10.04
N GLU A 277 -16.58 -21.57 -9.35
CA GLU A 277 -16.48 -21.46 -7.88
C GLU A 277 -16.78 -20.03 -7.39
N THR A 278 -16.19 -19.02 -8.04
CA THR A 278 -16.45 -17.62 -7.68
C THR A 278 -17.89 -17.20 -7.98
N ARG A 279 -18.46 -17.62 -9.11
CA ARG A 279 -19.86 -17.35 -9.45
C ARG A 279 -20.84 -17.99 -8.47
N ASP A 280 -20.62 -19.25 -8.13
CA ASP A 280 -21.44 -19.99 -7.17
C ASP A 280 -21.38 -19.31 -5.79
N LYS A 281 -20.16 -18.91 -5.36
CA LYS A 281 -20.00 -18.22 -4.08
C LYS A 281 -20.64 -16.84 -4.06
N ALA A 282 -20.54 -16.08 -5.14
CA ALA A 282 -21.21 -14.79 -5.27
C ALA A 282 -22.74 -14.96 -5.23
N ALA A 283 -23.28 -15.99 -5.89
CA ALA A 283 -24.71 -16.30 -5.87
C ALA A 283 -25.19 -16.70 -4.48
N GLU A 284 -24.43 -17.52 -3.73
CA GLU A 284 -24.71 -17.87 -2.33
C GLU A 284 -24.79 -16.61 -1.45
N VAL A 285 -23.81 -15.70 -1.58
CA VAL A 285 -23.82 -14.42 -0.85
C VAL A 285 -25.05 -13.58 -1.21
N ARG A 286 -25.44 -13.51 -2.48
CA ARG A 286 -26.65 -12.81 -2.91
C ARG A 286 -27.93 -13.44 -2.38
N GLU A 287 -28.01 -14.77 -2.31
CA GLU A 287 -29.15 -15.49 -1.74
C GLU A 287 -29.32 -15.17 -0.25
N GLU A 288 -28.22 -15.16 0.52
CA GLU A 288 -28.21 -14.79 1.95
C GLU A 288 -28.58 -13.32 2.22
N LEU A 289 -28.27 -12.43 1.26
CA LEU A 289 -28.64 -11.02 1.32
C LEU A 289 -30.11 -10.78 0.94
N GLY A 290 -30.71 -11.66 0.14
CA GLY A 290 -32.04 -11.47 -0.41
C GLY A 290 -32.13 -10.21 -1.26
N SER A 291 -33.07 -9.31 -0.93
CA SER A 291 -33.23 -8.03 -1.63
C SER A 291 -32.36 -6.90 -1.10
N ALA A 292 -31.51 -7.14 -0.10
CA ALA A 292 -30.67 -6.10 0.48
C ALA A 292 -29.47 -5.80 -0.44
N GLN A 293 -29.11 -4.52 -0.55
CA GLN A 293 -27.86 -4.11 -1.18
C GLN A 293 -26.67 -4.34 -0.24
N MET A 294 -25.58 -4.84 -0.78
CA MET A 294 -24.31 -5.07 -0.13
C MET A 294 -23.35 -3.93 -0.41
N ILE A 295 -22.86 -3.31 0.66
CA ILE A 295 -21.74 -2.38 0.63
C ILE A 295 -20.52 -3.15 1.12
N LEU A 296 -19.43 -3.13 0.35
CA LEU A 296 -18.18 -3.77 0.67
C LEU A 296 -17.09 -2.73 0.94
N SER A 297 -16.45 -2.84 2.09
CA SER A 297 -15.28 -2.04 2.45
C SER A 297 -14.16 -2.97 2.90
N VAL A 298 -12.99 -2.82 2.30
CA VAL A 298 -11.86 -3.74 2.51
C VAL A 298 -10.60 -2.98 2.79
N GLY A 299 -9.99 -3.27 3.94
CA GLY A 299 -8.74 -2.66 4.35
C GLY A 299 -8.06 -3.43 5.48
N ARG A 300 -6.90 -2.92 5.87
CA ARG A 300 -6.21 -3.34 7.08
C ARG A 300 -6.55 -2.35 8.19
N THR A 301 -6.50 -2.79 9.43
CA THR A 301 -6.61 -1.90 10.59
C THR A 301 -5.43 -0.94 10.60
N ASP A 302 -5.71 0.29 10.19
CA ASP A 302 -4.76 1.39 10.12
C ASP A 302 -5.57 2.70 10.12
N TYR A 303 -5.17 3.67 10.94
CA TYR A 303 -5.89 4.94 11.08
C TYR A 303 -5.95 5.74 9.78
N THR A 304 -5.07 5.46 8.81
CA THR A 304 -5.10 6.08 7.48
C THR A 304 -6.27 5.59 6.62
N LYS A 305 -6.89 4.44 6.94
CA LYS A 305 -7.98 3.84 6.14
C LYS A 305 -9.36 4.40 6.43
N GLY A 306 -9.51 5.28 7.41
CA GLY A 306 -10.79 5.95 7.69
C GLY A 306 -11.92 4.99 8.07
N GLY A 307 -11.60 3.82 8.64
CA GLY A 307 -12.58 2.79 8.96
C GLY A 307 -13.64 3.28 9.95
N THR A 308 -13.22 4.01 10.99
CA THR A 308 -14.14 4.65 11.94
C THR A 308 -15.01 5.71 11.25
N ASP A 309 -14.41 6.62 10.46
CA ASP A 309 -15.15 7.68 9.76
C ASP A 309 -16.23 7.12 8.82
N GLN A 310 -15.91 6.02 8.14
CA GLN A 310 -16.85 5.31 7.28
C GLN A 310 -17.99 4.67 8.08
N LEU A 311 -17.69 3.98 9.19
CA LEU A 311 -18.73 3.42 10.05
C LEU A 311 -19.63 4.51 10.64
N MET A 312 -19.07 5.64 11.05
CA MET A 312 -19.83 6.80 11.51
C MET A 312 -20.71 7.40 10.40
N SER A 313 -20.24 7.42 9.15
CA SER A 313 -21.06 7.82 7.99
C SER A 313 -22.21 6.86 7.75
N PHE A 314 -21.94 5.54 7.77
CA PHE A 314 -22.97 4.52 7.65
C PHE A 314 -24.04 4.66 8.74
N GLU A 315 -23.61 4.92 9.97
CA GLU A 315 -24.51 5.16 11.09
C GLU A 315 -25.44 6.37 10.87
N ARG A 316 -24.88 7.51 10.45
CA ARG A 316 -25.68 8.72 10.16
C ARG A 316 -26.68 8.47 9.03
N VAL A 317 -26.24 7.79 7.97
CA VAL A 317 -27.10 7.45 6.84
C VAL A 317 -28.29 6.58 7.29
N LEU A 318 -28.06 5.58 8.15
CA LEU A 318 -29.16 4.76 8.69
C LEU A 318 -30.08 5.54 9.65
N ASP A 319 -29.55 6.53 10.38
CA ASP A 319 -30.34 7.39 11.27
C ASP A 319 -31.28 8.29 10.46
N ASP A 320 -30.73 8.99 9.45
CA ASP A 320 -31.41 9.97 8.62
C ASP A 320 -32.33 9.35 7.55
N ASN A 321 -32.12 8.08 7.19
CA ASN A 321 -32.86 7.37 6.13
C ASN A 321 -33.42 6.03 6.67
N PRO A 322 -34.48 6.06 7.51
CA PRO A 322 -35.04 4.85 8.12
C PRO A 322 -35.49 3.79 7.11
N GLU A 323 -35.83 4.19 5.88
CA GLU A 323 -36.24 3.31 4.79
C GLU A 323 -35.12 2.42 4.23
N LEU A 324 -33.85 2.72 4.53
CA LEU A 324 -32.69 1.87 4.19
C LEU A 324 -32.47 0.75 5.21
N ARG A 325 -33.05 0.85 6.40
CA ARG A 325 -32.92 -0.18 7.45
C ARG A 325 -33.52 -1.49 6.97
N GLY A 326 -32.77 -2.59 7.12
CA GLY A 326 -33.13 -3.90 6.56
C GLY A 326 -32.87 -4.07 5.06
N LYS A 327 -32.58 -2.99 4.32
CA LYS A 327 -32.34 -3.01 2.87
C LYS A 327 -30.88 -2.85 2.47
N VAL A 328 -30.00 -2.49 3.40
CA VAL A 328 -28.56 -2.38 3.15
C VAL A 328 -27.79 -3.15 4.22
N ARG A 329 -26.68 -3.78 3.83
CA ARG A 329 -25.72 -4.40 4.76
C ARG A 329 -24.31 -3.98 4.38
N LEU A 330 -23.52 -3.56 5.38
CA LEU A 330 -22.12 -3.22 5.21
C LEU A 330 -21.24 -4.39 5.65
N MET A 331 -20.50 -4.97 4.72
CA MET A 331 -19.37 -5.84 5.02
C MET A 331 -18.12 -4.99 5.18
N HIS A 332 -17.66 -4.82 6.42
CA HIS A 332 -16.48 -4.05 6.76
C HIS A 332 -15.33 -4.99 7.13
N VAL A 333 -14.42 -5.19 6.19
CA VAL A 333 -13.21 -6.01 6.38
C VAL A 333 -12.08 -5.11 6.86
N SER A 334 -11.66 -5.30 8.12
CA SER A 334 -10.55 -4.58 8.74
C SER A 334 -9.56 -5.57 9.33
N VAL A 335 -8.61 -6.04 8.51
CA VAL A 335 -7.65 -7.07 8.92
C VAL A 335 -6.80 -6.56 10.08
N SER A 336 -6.88 -7.24 11.23
CA SER A 336 -6.15 -6.86 12.44
C SER A 336 -4.65 -6.76 12.17
N ALA A 337 -4.04 -5.73 12.76
CA ALA A 337 -2.59 -5.59 12.73
C ALA A 337 -1.91 -6.74 13.51
N ASN A 338 -0.62 -6.95 13.24
CA ASN A 338 0.18 -7.86 14.06
C ASN A 338 0.16 -7.38 15.52
N ARG A 339 0.06 -8.29 16.49
CA ARG A 339 0.03 -8.00 17.93
C ARG A 339 1.19 -7.14 18.42
N ASN A 340 2.32 -7.17 17.71
CA ASN A 340 3.49 -6.34 18.02
C ASN A 340 3.35 -4.88 17.56
N MET A 341 2.22 -4.49 16.94
CA MET A 341 1.96 -3.15 16.41
C MET A 341 0.96 -2.39 17.29
N THR A 342 1.42 -1.95 18.47
CA THR A 342 0.62 -1.25 19.47
C THR A 342 0.00 0.05 18.96
N VAL A 343 0.64 0.72 17.98
CA VAL A 343 0.15 1.95 17.33
C VAL A 343 -1.26 1.81 16.73
N TYR A 344 -1.71 0.59 16.44
CA TYR A 344 -3.03 0.31 15.86
C TYR A 344 -4.07 -0.22 16.84
N GLU A 345 -3.73 -0.48 18.09
CA GLU A 345 -4.69 -1.00 19.09
C GLU A 345 -5.85 -0.03 19.33
N GLY A 346 -5.55 1.28 19.40
CA GLY A 346 -6.57 2.30 19.59
C GLY A 346 -7.62 2.31 18.48
N ILE A 347 -7.18 2.29 17.22
CA ILE A 347 -8.09 2.30 16.07
C ILE A 347 -8.85 0.97 15.91
N GLN A 348 -8.24 -0.17 16.26
CA GLN A 348 -8.94 -1.47 16.30
C GLN A 348 -10.14 -1.40 17.26
N ASN A 349 -9.90 -0.94 18.48
CA ASN A 349 -10.93 -0.84 19.51
C ASN A 349 -12.06 0.12 19.07
N GLU A 350 -11.72 1.24 18.44
CA GLU A 350 -12.69 2.22 17.96
C GLU A 350 -13.59 1.66 16.86
N ILE A 351 -13.02 0.91 15.91
CA ILE A 351 -13.76 0.21 14.84
C ILE A 351 -14.72 -0.82 15.44
N GLU A 352 -14.22 -1.67 16.36
CA GLU A 352 -15.03 -2.71 17.01
C GLU A 352 -16.18 -2.12 17.84
N GLN A 353 -15.89 -1.09 18.63
CA GLN A 353 -16.89 -0.37 19.42
C GLN A 353 -17.94 0.29 18.52
N THR A 354 -17.52 0.92 17.42
CA THR A 354 -18.43 1.60 16.50
C THR A 354 -19.32 0.59 15.76
N ALA A 355 -18.77 -0.50 15.24
CA ALA A 355 -19.53 -1.55 14.59
C ALA A 355 -20.53 -2.20 15.57
N GLY A 356 -20.10 -2.51 16.80
CA GLY A 356 -20.95 -3.03 17.86
C GLY A 356 -22.09 -2.07 18.22
N ARG A 357 -21.81 -0.78 18.33
CA ARG A 357 -22.80 0.28 18.57
C ARG A 357 -23.84 0.36 17.46
N ILE A 358 -23.43 0.34 16.19
CA ILE A 358 -24.36 0.36 15.04
C ILE A 358 -25.26 -0.86 15.05
N ASN A 359 -24.69 -2.06 15.23
CA ASN A 359 -25.46 -3.29 15.29
C ASN A 359 -26.42 -3.32 16.49
N GLY A 360 -26.02 -2.82 17.66
CA GLY A 360 -26.89 -2.72 18.83
C GLY A 360 -28.02 -1.70 18.69
N ARG A 361 -27.80 -0.60 17.95
CA ARG A 361 -28.80 0.46 17.73
C ARG A 361 -29.82 0.11 16.66
N PHE A 362 -29.37 -0.44 15.53
CA PHE A 362 -30.21 -0.63 14.33
C PHE A 362 -30.52 -2.09 14.03
N GLY A 363 -29.71 -3.03 14.53
CA GLY A 363 -29.88 -4.44 14.25
C GLY A 363 -31.16 -5.01 14.82
N THR A 364 -31.63 -6.07 14.18
CA THR A 364 -32.78 -6.88 14.60
C THR A 364 -32.38 -8.35 14.61
N PHE A 365 -33.30 -9.24 14.98
CA PHE A 365 -33.02 -10.68 14.94
C PHE A 365 -32.69 -11.19 13.52
N GLU A 366 -33.26 -10.57 12.49
CA GLU A 366 -33.14 -11.00 11.08
C GLU A 366 -32.17 -10.13 10.26
N TRP A 367 -31.70 -9.02 10.82
CA TRP A 367 -30.87 -8.05 10.12
C TRP A 367 -29.73 -7.54 10.97
N GLN A 368 -28.50 -7.81 10.51
CA GLN A 368 -27.28 -7.23 11.05
C GLN A 368 -26.76 -6.15 10.08
N PRO A 369 -26.79 -4.86 10.47
CA PRO A 369 -26.36 -3.76 9.60
C PRO A 369 -24.88 -3.84 9.18
N VAL A 370 -23.99 -4.25 10.09
CA VAL A 370 -22.54 -4.31 9.86
C VAL A 370 -22.00 -5.71 10.14
N ALA A 371 -21.45 -6.37 9.12
CA ALA A 371 -20.60 -7.54 9.25
C ALA A 371 -19.13 -7.10 9.35
N LEU A 372 -18.59 -7.05 10.56
CA LEU A 372 -17.18 -6.73 10.81
C LEU A 372 -16.32 -7.99 10.70
N ILE A 373 -15.37 -8.01 9.76
CA ILE A 373 -14.45 -9.12 9.54
C ILE A 373 -13.02 -8.68 9.86
N SER A 374 -12.48 -9.16 10.99
CA SER A 374 -11.13 -8.79 11.44
C SER A 374 -10.02 -9.70 10.92
N ARG A 375 -10.37 -10.77 10.20
CA ARG A 375 -9.41 -11.73 9.61
C ARG A 375 -9.13 -11.39 8.15
N ALA A 376 -7.93 -11.75 7.68
CA ALA A 376 -7.62 -11.71 6.25
C ALA A 376 -8.56 -12.67 5.50
N ILE A 377 -9.18 -12.16 4.43
CA ILE A 377 -9.96 -12.96 3.48
C ILE A 377 -9.01 -13.36 2.35
N PRO A 378 -8.90 -14.67 2.03
CA PRO A 378 -8.13 -15.11 0.87
C PRO A 378 -8.57 -14.39 -0.40
N PHE A 379 -7.63 -14.07 -1.29
CA PHE A 379 -7.93 -13.30 -2.48
C PHE A 379 -9.04 -13.93 -3.35
N ASP A 380 -8.99 -15.26 -3.53
CA ASP A 380 -9.99 -15.99 -4.32
C ASP A 380 -11.41 -15.86 -3.73
N GLU A 381 -11.56 -15.85 -2.40
CA GLU A 381 -12.85 -15.57 -1.73
C GLU A 381 -13.24 -14.09 -1.85
N LEU A 382 -12.27 -13.18 -1.78
CA LEU A 382 -12.48 -11.74 -1.88
C LEU A 382 -13.05 -11.34 -3.24
N VAL A 383 -12.61 -11.99 -4.32
CA VAL A 383 -13.15 -11.78 -5.68
C VAL A 383 -14.65 -12.09 -5.74
N ALA A 384 -15.13 -13.13 -5.03
CA ALA A 384 -16.56 -13.44 -4.97
C ALA A 384 -17.35 -12.33 -4.24
N TYR A 385 -16.80 -11.76 -3.16
CA TYR A 385 -17.41 -10.61 -2.50
C TYR A 385 -17.41 -9.35 -3.38
N TYR A 386 -16.37 -9.13 -4.18
CA TYR A 386 -16.39 -8.04 -5.17
C TYR A 386 -17.51 -8.22 -6.20
N LYS A 387 -17.70 -9.43 -6.75
CA LYS A 387 -18.81 -9.73 -7.67
C LYS A 387 -20.20 -9.57 -7.03
N ALA A 388 -20.33 -9.88 -5.74
CA ALA A 388 -21.62 -9.82 -5.04
C ALA A 388 -21.99 -8.40 -4.55
N ALA A 389 -21.02 -7.50 -4.40
CA ALA A 389 -21.21 -6.18 -3.84
C ALA A 389 -21.84 -5.21 -4.85
N ASP A 390 -22.90 -4.51 -4.41
CA ASP A 390 -23.52 -3.43 -5.18
C ASP A 390 -22.67 -2.16 -5.12
N VAL A 391 -22.00 -1.93 -3.99
CA VAL A 391 -21.13 -0.76 -3.77
C VAL A 391 -19.80 -1.18 -3.14
N ALA A 392 -18.68 -0.82 -3.74
CA ALA A 392 -17.39 -0.79 -3.06
C ALA A 392 -17.16 0.59 -2.45
N TRP A 393 -17.04 0.66 -1.12
CA TRP A 393 -16.88 1.91 -0.39
C TRP A 393 -15.45 2.02 0.17
N ILE A 394 -14.58 2.68 -0.58
CA ILE A 394 -13.13 2.73 -0.32
C ILE A 394 -12.72 4.16 0.01
N THR A 395 -12.79 4.53 1.28
CA THR A 395 -12.66 5.93 1.72
C THR A 395 -11.51 6.16 2.71
N PRO A 396 -10.25 5.86 2.35
CA PRO A 396 -9.12 6.17 3.22
C PRO A 396 -8.95 7.67 3.41
N LEU A 397 -8.49 8.08 4.59
CA LEU A 397 -8.10 9.46 4.89
C LEU A 397 -6.86 9.89 4.09
N ALA A 398 -5.94 8.96 3.86
CA ALA A 398 -4.77 9.13 2.99
C ALA A 398 -4.28 7.76 2.50
N ASP A 399 -4.03 7.60 1.21
CA ASP A 399 -3.50 6.35 0.65
C ASP A 399 -2.62 6.60 -0.56
N GLY A 400 -1.48 5.90 -0.66
CA GLY A 400 -0.51 6.11 -1.74
C GLY A 400 -1.07 5.71 -3.11
N MET A 401 -1.96 4.73 -3.15
CA MET A 401 -2.68 4.31 -4.35
C MET A 401 -4.05 3.76 -4.01
N ASN A 402 -4.09 2.70 -3.19
CA ASN A 402 -5.26 1.85 -2.93
C ASN A 402 -5.57 0.86 -4.08
N LEU A 403 -5.07 -0.37 -3.96
CA LEU A 403 -5.27 -1.42 -4.96
C LEU A 403 -6.65 -2.08 -4.86
N VAL A 404 -7.28 -2.10 -3.69
CA VAL A 404 -8.64 -2.63 -3.49
C VAL A 404 -9.65 -1.95 -4.42
N ALA A 405 -9.52 -0.64 -4.62
CA ALA A 405 -10.37 0.09 -5.57
C ALA A 405 -10.19 -0.42 -7.02
N LYS A 406 -8.95 -0.69 -7.43
CA LYS A 406 -8.63 -1.22 -8.77
C LYS A 406 -9.03 -2.69 -8.91
N GLU A 407 -8.86 -3.48 -7.85
CA GLU A 407 -9.28 -4.90 -7.80
C GLU A 407 -10.80 -5.03 -7.97
N PHE A 408 -11.58 -4.20 -7.28
CA PHE A 408 -13.03 -4.17 -7.45
C PHE A 408 -13.42 -3.83 -8.90
N ALA A 409 -12.84 -2.76 -9.46
CA ALA A 409 -13.13 -2.36 -10.83
C ALA A 409 -12.75 -3.45 -11.87
N ALA A 410 -11.60 -4.12 -11.69
CA ALA A 410 -11.18 -5.23 -12.55
C ALA A 410 -12.09 -6.47 -12.42
N CYS A 411 -12.69 -6.69 -11.25
CA CYS A 411 -13.61 -7.82 -11.03
C CYS A 411 -14.98 -7.62 -11.72
N ARG A 412 -15.41 -6.37 -11.89
CA ARG A 412 -16.72 -5.98 -12.45
C ARG A 412 -16.69 -5.75 -13.95
N SER A 413 -16.19 -6.77 -14.67
CA SER A 413 -16.20 -6.85 -16.14
C SER A 413 -17.60 -6.85 -16.76
N ASP A 414 -18.63 -7.12 -15.95
CA ASP A 414 -20.05 -6.99 -16.29
C ASP A 414 -20.53 -5.53 -16.39
N GLY A 415 -19.71 -4.56 -15.93
CA GLY A 415 -20.04 -3.14 -15.93
C GLY A 415 -20.99 -2.73 -14.80
N ASP A 416 -21.28 -3.63 -13.87
CA ASP A 416 -22.21 -3.41 -12.77
C ASP A 416 -21.49 -3.05 -11.46
N GLY A 417 -22.21 -2.56 -10.46
CA GLY A 417 -21.68 -2.12 -9.18
C GLY A 417 -21.04 -0.73 -9.21
N VAL A 418 -20.94 -0.08 -8.05
CA VAL A 418 -20.51 1.31 -7.92
C VAL A 418 -19.31 1.45 -7.00
N LEU A 419 -18.27 2.16 -7.45
CA LEU A 419 -17.13 2.51 -6.60
C LEU A 419 -17.31 3.91 -6.00
N VAL A 420 -17.35 3.98 -4.68
CA VAL A 420 -17.18 5.22 -3.91
C VAL A 420 -15.73 5.29 -3.43
N LEU A 421 -15.00 6.34 -3.82
CA LEU A 421 -13.55 6.43 -3.61
C LEU A 421 -13.15 7.74 -2.93
N SER A 422 -12.24 7.68 -1.96
CA SER A 422 -11.65 8.90 -1.37
C SER A 422 -10.85 9.70 -2.39
N GLU A 423 -11.04 11.01 -2.42
CA GLU A 423 -10.21 11.96 -3.17
C GLU A 423 -8.74 11.97 -2.70
N PHE A 424 -8.45 11.37 -1.54
CA PHE A 424 -7.13 11.27 -0.91
C PHE A 424 -6.46 9.90 -1.11
N ALA A 425 -7.05 9.03 -1.94
CA ALA A 425 -6.39 7.84 -2.46
C ALA A 425 -5.71 8.14 -3.80
N GLY A 426 -4.47 7.67 -3.98
CA GLY A 426 -3.76 7.85 -5.26
C GLY A 426 -4.55 7.35 -6.48
N ALA A 427 -5.35 6.29 -6.34
CA ALA A 427 -6.19 5.76 -7.42
C ALA A 427 -7.24 6.76 -7.93
N ALA A 428 -7.64 7.74 -7.11
CA ALA A 428 -8.64 8.74 -7.49
C ALA A 428 -8.17 9.65 -8.65
N VAL A 429 -6.86 9.73 -8.93
CA VAL A 429 -6.35 10.48 -10.08
C VAL A 429 -6.46 9.72 -11.40
N GLU A 430 -6.68 8.41 -11.35
CA GLU A 430 -6.88 7.55 -12.54
C GLU A 430 -8.35 7.11 -12.69
N MET A 431 -9.09 7.01 -11.58
CA MET A 431 -10.45 6.46 -11.53
C MET A 431 -11.51 7.57 -11.51
N GLY A 432 -11.47 8.47 -12.51
CA GLY A 432 -12.38 9.64 -12.58
C GLY A 432 -13.87 9.30 -12.73
N ALA A 433 -14.23 8.05 -13.05
CA ALA A 433 -15.62 7.59 -13.11
C ALA A 433 -16.19 7.19 -11.74
N ALA A 434 -15.35 7.03 -10.71
CA ALA A 434 -15.81 6.72 -9.36
C ALA A 434 -16.58 7.90 -8.75
N ILE A 435 -17.49 7.60 -7.81
CA ILE A 435 -18.09 8.64 -6.97
C ILE A 435 -17.05 9.06 -5.94
N LEU A 436 -16.45 10.22 -6.17
CA LEU A 436 -15.45 10.77 -5.28
C LEU A 436 -16.07 11.29 -3.97
N ALA A 437 -15.43 10.97 -2.86
CA ALA A 437 -15.83 11.39 -1.52
C ALA A 437 -14.65 12.07 -0.80
N ASN A 438 -14.94 13.18 -0.13
CA ASN A 438 -14.02 13.77 0.84
C ASN A 438 -14.30 13.16 2.22
N PRO A 439 -13.42 12.31 2.77
CA PRO A 439 -13.66 11.64 4.05
C PRO A 439 -13.62 12.60 5.25
N PHE A 440 -13.08 13.81 5.08
CA PHE A 440 -13.10 14.85 6.11
C PHE A 440 -14.42 15.66 6.14
N SER A 441 -15.36 15.36 5.23
CA SER A 441 -16.65 16.02 5.15
C SER A 441 -17.77 15.00 5.32
N HIS A 442 -18.45 15.03 6.47
CA HIS A 442 -19.59 14.16 6.75
C HIS A 442 -20.63 14.21 5.63
N ARG A 443 -20.99 15.42 5.17
CA ARG A 443 -21.93 15.61 4.06
C ARG A 443 -21.44 15.00 2.75
N SER A 444 -20.14 15.06 2.48
CA SER A 444 -19.59 14.45 1.27
C SER A 444 -19.66 12.93 1.32
N MET A 445 -19.29 12.33 2.46
CA MET A 445 -19.35 10.89 2.68
C MET A 445 -20.78 10.37 2.57
N ASP A 446 -21.71 11.00 3.29
CA ASP A 446 -23.11 10.59 3.35
C ASP A 446 -23.78 10.76 1.96
N ARG A 447 -23.51 11.86 1.25
CA ARG A 447 -24.00 12.06 -0.13
C ARG A 447 -23.43 11.02 -1.10
N ALA A 448 -22.15 10.71 -1.01
CA ALA A 448 -21.50 9.80 -1.94
C ALA A 448 -22.08 8.38 -1.84
N ILE A 449 -22.27 7.86 -0.61
CA ILE A 449 -22.86 6.53 -0.42
C ILE A 449 -24.35 6.50 -0.78
N LEU A 450 -25.11 7.55 -0.45
CA LEU A 450 -26.52 7.66 -0.86
C LEU A 450 -26.67 7.71 -2.38
N GLN A 451 -25.79 8.45 -3.07
CA GLN A 451 -25.75 8.48 -4.53
C GLN A 451 -25.44 7.09 -5.09
N ALA A 452 -24.45 6.38 -4.54
CA ALA A 452 -24.09 5.04 -4.98
C ALA A 452 -25.25 4.04 -4.82
N LEU A 453 -25.92 4.05 -3.68
CA LEU A 453 -27.07 3.17 -3.41
C LEU A 453 -28.28 3.45 -4.31
N ALA A 454 -28.42 4.70 -4.77
CA ALA A 454 -29.51 5.12 -5.65
C ALA A 454 -29.21 4.93 -7.15
N MET A 455 -27.98 4.60 -7.54
CA MET A 455 -27.65 4.33 -8.94
C MET A 455 -28.32 3.04 -9.41
N PRO A 456 -28.98 3.05 -10.59
CA PRO A 456 -29.47 1.81 -11.19
C PRO A 456 -28.30 0.86 -11.47
N LEU A 457 -28.41 -0.37 -10.97
CA LEU A 457 -27.52 -1.47 -11.29
C LEU A 457 -27.99 -2.14 -12.58
N LEU A 458 -27.05 -2.69 -13.36
CA LEU A 458 -27.30 -3.19 -14.72
C LEU A 458 -27.96 -4.58 -14.77
#